data_AF-A0AAE1QL80-F1
#
_entry.id   AF-A0AAE1QL80-F1
#
_cell.length_a   1.000
_cell.length_b   1.000
_cell.length_c   1.000
_cell.angle_alpha   90.00
_cell.angle_beta   90.00
_cell.angle_gamma   90.00
#
_symmetry.space_group_name_H-M   'P 1'
#
loop_
_entity.id
_entity.type
_entity.pdbx_description
1 polymer ?
#
loop_
_entity_poly.entity_id
_entity_poly.type
_entity_poly.pdbx_seq_one_letter_code
_entity_poly.pdbx_strand_id
1 'polypeptide(L)'
;MDLVVKAAGTSHTPIYLTTQHSLLQTPHRPTHHTKGTLLTALIIFQHDPINFLHQLANNTKWNPSYVVLFCLNPNVNTTTVLFQPVVQRSHFILLLQPIITRVQSQHQQGRQRLVAYTSRPPHVHTDTHEGSSRLIKEPLTHTVTDTDTDTHEGLIKVPLGVWDPQKFTSRRELFPPRYDNFGDSVIDVTIQCYDQPFLYLLHDQYAPVNDCMGINIDTLEILAHKLRFKFTLYTPKEVVWGYKKDGIWYGNMAEMMYRGKHLNINVMQPSPDRASDFDYIYPYWDTSFAFLLPNPPPLPRWRNVYYPFSTLSWVLLLLSTLTVSILVSLLLHYVHGVPDPVGVGFKVACGLLSQASPMLGDLQIPWARVLLLIWWLVVDVVASIYTGNLVAVLSVPAYPNSIHTVKELVASNIKPGMVDYGSFVPQALRDSENPLLATLGQRLYLDTDVKLVGPYDAMIEKVFEKTHSLLVVYDYLRVVRTKTNITKTTYMMKETVFKSYMTWFLLRNTPYTHTFSFYVRRLLETGVMAKLYKNHVGVLIEDGGKVKLRINGVLNLDHLQGAFILLGLGVTVAVMVFLRERLSYTRSHSHSSHSLKKS
;
A
#
# COMPACT_ATOMS: atom_id res chain seq x y z
N MET A 1 47.95 14.48 -3.19
CA MET A 1 47.11 13.27 -3.12
C MET A 1 46.50 13.08 -1.75
N ASP A 2 47.30 13.10 -0.67
CA ASP A 2 46.81 12.88 0.71
C ASP A 2 45.63 13.78 1.10
N LEU A 3 45.64 15.05 0.68
CA LEU A 3 44.53 15.98 0.92
C LEU A 3 43.22 15.53 0.23
N VAL A 4 43.31 15.02 -1.00
CA VAL A 4 42.16 14.53 -1.79
C VAL A 4 41.62 13.23 -1.19
N VAL A 5 42.50 12.33 -0.76
CA VAL A 5 42.14 11.09 -0.08
C VAL A 5 41.45 11.38 1.25
N LYS A 6 41.98 12.33 2.03
CA LYS A 6 41.39 12.78 3.30
C LYS A 6 40.04 13.48 3.10
N ALA A 7 39.88 14.29 2.06
CA ALA A 7 38.63 14.99 1.73
C ALA A 7 37.55 14.06 1.15
N ALA A 8 37.92 13.00 0.46
CA ALA A 8 37.01 11.97 -0.03
C ALA A 8 36.41 11.10 1.10
N GLY A 9 36.93 11.22 2.33
CA GLY A 9 36.35 10.62 3.53
C GLY A 9 36.45 9.09 3.60
N THR A 10 37.37 8.47 2.87
CA THR A 10 37.48 7.01 2.78
C THR A 10 38.40 6.45 3.87
N SER A 11 37.83 5.64 4.78
CA SER A 11 38.55 4.71 5.66
C SER A 11 38.98 3.41 4.95
N HIS A 12 38.68 3.28 3.65
CA HIS A 12 38.96 2.10 2.84
C HIS A 12 39.86 2.43 1.64
N THR A 13 40.60 1.41 1.18
CA THR A 13 41.68 1.48 0.20
C THR A 13 41.24 2.14 -1.13
N PRO A 14 41.80 3.30 -1.51
CA PRO A 14 41.55 3.91 -2.81
C PRO A 14 42.12 3.02 -3.93
N ILE A 15 41.36 2.87 -5.02
CA ILE A 15 41.84 2.15 -6.22
C ILE A 15 42.59 3.17 -7.09
N TYR A 16 43.89 2.93 -7.26
CA TYR A 16 44.78 3.72 -8.12
C TYR A 16 44.86 3.08 -9.50
N LEU A 17 44.46 3.82 -10.53
CA LEU A 17 44.56 3.39 -11.92
C LEU A 17 45.47 4.39 -12.65
N THR A 18 46.64 3.94 -13.09
CA THR A 18 47.59 4.74 -13.86
C THR A 18 47.61 4.27 -15.31
N THR A 19 47.53 5.20 -16.26
CA THR A 19 47.72 4.91 -17.67
C THR A 19 49.09 5.43 -18.11
N GLN A 20 50.13 4.65 -17.84
CA GLN A 20 51.32 4.63 -18.70
C GLN A 20 51.28 3.33 -19.48
N HIS A 21 51.51 3.40 -20.79
CA HIS A 21 51.88 2.21 -21.55
C HIS A 21 53.06 1.55 -20.81
N SER A 22 52.84 0.34 -20.29
CA SER A 22 53.70 -0.47 -19.41
C SER A 22 53.54 -0.28 -17.88
N LEU A 23 53.36 -1.41 -17.19
CA LEU A 23 53.35 -1.63 -15.73
C LEU A 23 52.04 -1.34 -14.96
N LEU A 24 50.97 -2.05 -15.33
CA LEU A 24 50.11 -2.79 -14.38
C LEU A 24 49.50 -4.00 -15.11
N GLN A 25 50.36 -4.87 -15.65
CA GLN A 25 50.02 -6.29 -15.77
C GLN A 25 50.15 -6.90 -14.36
N THR A 26 49.21 -6.59 -13.48
CA THR A 26 48.87 -7.55 -12.43
C THR A 26 47.66 -8.33 -12.93
N PRO A 27 47.63 -9.67 -12.85
CA PRO A 27 46.49 -10.49 -13.24
C PRO A 27 45.28 -10.27 -12.30
N HIS A 28 45.36 -9.28 -11.41
CA HIS A 28 44.28 -8.85 -10.55
C HIS A 28 43.52 -7.73 -11.24
N ARG A 29 42.62 -8.12 -12.15
CA ARG A 29 41.31 -7.44 -12.20
C ARG A 29 40.87 -7.26 -10.74
N PRO A 30 40.31 -6.12 -10.29
CA PRO A 30 39.74 -6.05 -8.96
C PRO A 30 38.58 -7.06 -8.90
N THR A 31 38.87 -8.28 -8.44
CA THR A 31 37.93 -9.40 -8.33
C THR A 31 37.16 -9.34 -7.01
N HIS A 32 37.70 -8.60 -6.04
CA HIS A 32 37.05 -8.29 -4.78
C HIS A 32 36.76 -6.79 -4.67
N HIS A 33 35.50 -6.43 -4.86
CA HIS A 33 34.99 -5.13 -4.41
C HIS A 33 34.50 -5.29 -2.97
N THR A 34 35.07 -4.51 -2.06
CA THR A 34 34.58 -4.42 -0.69
C THR A 34 33.20 -3.75 -0.71
N LYS A 35 32.20 -4.40 -0.09
CA LYS A 35 30.91 -3.78 0.24
C LYS A 35 31.19 -2.61 1.18
N GLY A 36 31.21 -1.39 0.63
CA GLY A 36 31.35 -0.15 1.37
C GLY A 36 30.56 0.96 0.65
N THR A 37 30.03 1.91 1.41
CA THR A 37 29.04 2.90 0.96
C THR A 37 29.59 4.02 0.07
N LEU A 38 30.92 4.18 -0.04
CA LEU A 38 31.54 5.24 -0.85
C LEU A 38 32.82 4.71 -1.54
N LEU A 39 32.74 4.43 -2.84
CA LEU A 39 33.89 4.04 -3.66
C LEU A 39 34.53 5.29 -4.30
N THR A 40 35.82 5.51 -4.06
CA THR A 40 36.60 6.59 -4.67
C THR A 40 37.60 6.00 -5.67
N ALA A 41 37.46 6.38 -6.94
CA ALA A 41 38.36 5.99 -8.01
C ALA A 41 39.30 7.14 -8.35
N LEU A 42 40.60 6.87 -8.39
CA LEU A 42 41.62 7.82 -8.82
C LEU A 42 42.25 7.32 -10.13
N ILE A 43 42.10 8.10 -11.20
CA ILE A 43 42.62 7.78 -12.52
C ILE A 43 43.66 8.83 -12.90
N ILE A 44 44.89 8.40 -13.16
CA ILE A 44 46.02 9.25 -13.55
C ILE A 44 46.39 8.91 -14.98
N PHE A 45 46.44 9.90 -15.86
CA PHE A 45 46.71 9.68 -17.28
C PHE A 45 47.57 10.77 -17.91
N GLN A 46 48.43 10.35 -18.84
CA GLN A 46 49.29 11.23 -19.64
C GLN A 46 48.83 11.31 -21.10
N HIS A 47 48.07 10.31 -21.56
CA HIS A 47 47.45 10.22 -22.88
C HIS A 47 45.93 10.03 -22.71
N ASP A 48 45.18 10.13 -23.81
CA ASP A 48 43.73 10.00 -23.77
C ASP A 48 43.28 8.62 -23.23
N PRO A 49 42.58 8.56 -22.08
CA PRO A 49 42.20 7.31 -21.42
C PRO A 49 40.92 6.67 -21.99
N ILE A 50 40.34 7.19 -23.08
CA ILE A 50 39.05 6.72 -23.63
C ILE A 50 38.97 5.20 -23.81
N ASN A 51 40.00 4.54 -24.36
CA ASN A 51 39.98 3.09 -24.56
C ASN A 51 39.88 2.31 -23.23
N PHE A 52 40.57 2.79 -22.20
CA PHE A 52 40.50 2.21 -20.86
C PHE A 52 39.12 2.44 -20.22
N LEU A 53 38.56 3.64 -20.39
CA LEU A 53 37.21 3.98 -19.92
C LEU A 53 36.13 3.15 -20.62
N HIS A 54 36.28 2.85 -21.92
CA HIS A 54 35.37 1.95 -22.64
C HIS A 54 35.45 0.51 -22.10
N GLN A 55 36.64 0.00 -21.79
CA GLN A 55 36.79 -1.33 -21.18
C GLN A 55 36.16 -1.37 -19.77
N LEU A 56 36.25 -0.29 -19.01
CA LEU A 56 35.58 -0.14 -17.72
C LEU A 56 34.06 -0.02 -17.85
N ALA A 57 33.56 0.65 -18.91
CA ALA A 57 32.14 0.83 -19.15
C ALA A 57 31.40 -0.52 -19.33
N ASN A 58 32.10 -1.53 -19.89
CA ASN A 58 31.59 -2.89 -20.03
C ASN A 58 31.48 -3.65 -18.69
N ASN A 59 32.07 -3.14 -17.61
CA ASN A 59 31.95 -3.73 -16.28
C ASN A 59 30.77 -3.11 -15.52
N THR A 60 29.69 -3.88 -15.37
CA THR A 60 28.48 -3.45 -14.64
C THR A 60 28.70 -3.19 -13.15
N LYS A 61 29.82 -3.66 -12.57
CA LYS A 61 30.18 -3.45 -11.16
C LYS A 61 30.91 -2.13 -10.91
N TRP A 62 31.39 -1.44 -11.95
CA TRP A 62 32.08 -0.16 -11.79
C TRP A 62 31.06 0.98 -11.57
N ASN A 63 30.92 1.41 -10.32
CA ASN A 63 30.08 2.56 -9.93
C ASN A 63 30.69 3.35 -8.75
N PRO A 64 31.81 4.06 -8.96
CA PRO A 64 32.41 4.91 -7.93
C PRO A 64 31.53 6.11 -7.61
N SER A 65 31.34 6.39 -6.32
CA SER A 65 30.69 7.61 -5.82
C SER A 65 31.53 8.85 -6.11
N TYR A 66 32.86 8.71 -6.05
CA TYR A 66 33.84 9.77 -6.32
C TYR A 66 34.79 9.33 -7.44
N VAL A 67 34.94 10.17 -8.45
CA VAL A 67 35.99 10.01 -9.46
C VAL A 67 36.91 11.21 -9.43
N VAL A 68 38.20 10.95 -9.25
CA VAL A 68 39.27 11.94 -9.36
C VAL A 68 40.11 11.60 -10.58
N LEU A 69 40.15 12.51 -11.53
CA LEU A 69 40.91 12.44 -12.76
C LEU A 69 42.14 13.34 -12.64
N PHE A 70 43.34 12.82 -12.86
CA PHE A 70 44.58 13.58 -12.86
C PHE A 70 45.23 13.50 -14.24
N CYS A 71 45.11 14.56 -15.02
CA CYS A 71 45.74 14.66 -16.33
C CYS A 71 47.15 15.25 -16.16
N LEU A 72 48.19 14.53 -16.59
CA LEU A 72 49.58 14.98 -16.51
C LEU A 72 50.00 15.85 -17.69
N ASN A 73 49.27 15.78 -18.80
CA ASN A 73 49.61 16.47 -20.04
C ASN A 73 48.62 17.61 -20.34
N PRO A 74 49.08 18.88 -20.43
CA PRO A 74 48.20 20.02 -20.68
C PRO A 74 47.49 19.95 -22.04
N ASN A 75 48.05 19.23 -23.01
CA ASN A 75 47.57 19.20 -24.39
C ASN A 75 46.44 18.19 -24.66
N VAL A 76 46.08 17.36 -23.67
CA VAL A 76 45.01 16.36 -23.83
C VAL A 76 43.66 17.06 -23.71
N ASN A 77 42.77 16.78 -24.67
CA ASN A 77 41.40 17.24 -24.59
C ASN A 77 40.66 16.44 -23.50
N THR A 78 40.44 17.06 -22.35
CA THR A 78 39.78 16.43 -21.21
C THR A 78 38.26 16.57 -21.23
N THR A 79 37.67 17.33 -22.16
CA THR A 79 36.21 17.41 -22.28
C THR A 79 35.65 16.05 -22.71
N THR A 80 36.24 15.42 -23.73
CA THR A 80 35.86 14.08 -24.23
C THR A 80 35.92 13.01 -23.14
N VAL A 81 36.92 13.10 -22.25
CA VAL A 81 37.07 12.22 -21.08
C VAL A 81 35.93 12.43 -20.08
N LEU A 82 35.54 13.69 -19.82
CA LEU A 82 34.41 14.00 -18.96
C LEU A 82 33.08 13.57 -19.58
N PHE A 83 32.90 13.67 -20.91
CA PHE A 83 31.68 13.21 -21.60
C PHE A 83 31.45 11.70 -21.51
N GLN A 84 32.46 10.90 -21.16
CA GLN A 84 32.33 9.44 -21.12
C GLN A 84 31.25 8.97 -20.11
N PRO A 85 30.28 8.13 -20.53
CA PRO A 85 29.20 7.67 -19.66
C PRO A 85 29.67 7.03 -18.35
N VAL A 86 30.78 6.28 -18.39
CA VAL A 86 31.35 5.61 -17.21
C VAL A 86 31.83 6.58 -16.14
N VAL A 87 32.27 7.78 -16.55
CA VAL A 87 32.70 8.88 -15.66
C VAL A 87 31.47 9.65 -15.18
N GLN A 88 30.51 9.90 -16.08
CA GLN A 88 29.27 10.62 -15.80
C GLN A 88 28.35 9.96 -14.76
N ARG A 89 28.46 8.63 -14.55
CA ARG A 89 27.72 7.89 -13.50
C ARG A 89 28.09 8.31 -12.08
N SER A 90 29.27 8.88 -11.87
CA SER A 90 29.75 9.22 -10.52
C SER A 90 29.08 10.46 -9.97
N HIS A 91 28.73 10.42 -8.67
CA HIS A 91 28.06 11.52 -8.00
C HIS A 91 28.95 12.77 -7.95
N PHE A 92 30.26 12.58 -7.84
CA PHE A 92 31.24 13.65 -7.80
C PHE A 92 32.40 13.35 -8.75
N ILE A 93 32.75 14.35 -9.55
CA ILE A 93 33.86 14.29 -10.51
C ILE A 93 34.77 15.48 -10.24
N LEU A 94 36.04 15.20 -9.98
CA LEU A 94 37.10 16.21 -9.89
C LEU A 94 38.16 15.90 -10.94
N LEU A 95 38.43 16.83 -11.83
CA LEU A 95 39.51 16.75 -12.80
C LEU A 95 40.59 17.78 -12.46
N LEU A 96 41.82 17.32 -12.33
CA LEU A 96 43.00 18.15 -12.14
C LEU A 96 43.84 18.11 -13.42
N GLN A 97 44.06 19.28 -14.04
CA GLN A 97 44.83 19.41 -15.28
C GLN A 97 45.81 20.59 -15.18
N PRO A 98 47.08 20.44 -15.59
CA PRO A 98 48.03 21.55 -15.65
C PRO A 98 47.67 22.48 -16.80
N ILE A 99 47.82 23.79 -16.59
CA ILE A 99 47.72 24.83 -17.62
C ILE A 99 49.10 25.48 -17.80
N ILE A 100 49.48 25.68 -19.06
CA ILE A 100 50.65 26.48 -19.43
C ILE A 100 50.18 27.93 -19.63
N THR A 101 50.43 28.79 -18.65
CA THR A 101 50.31 30.24 -18.84
C THR A 101 51.54 30.73 -19.62
N ARG A 102 51.35 31.17 -20.88
CA ARG A 102 52.38 31.94 -21.60
C ARG A 102 52.45 33.33 -20.98
N VAL A 103 53.49 33.58 -20.19
CA VAL A 103 53.79 34.94 -19.74
C VAL A 103 54.66 35.59 -20.81
N GLN A 104 54.18 36.66 -21.44
CA GLN A 104 55.00 37.54 -22.29
C GLN A 104 55.91 38.39 -21.40
N SER A 105 56.99 37.81 -20.89
CA SER A 105 58.15 38.57 -20.42
C SER A 105 59.39 37.67 -20.41
N GLN A 106 60.47 38.15 -21.03
CA GLN A 106 61.62 37.35 -21.48
C GLN A 106 62.45 36.66 -20.38
N HIS A 107 62.10 36.71 -19.08
CA HIS A 107 62.96 36.18 -18.01
C HIS A 107 62.28 35.42 -16.86
N GLN A 108 61.10 34.81 -17.06
CA GLN A 108 60.60 33.83 -16.09
C GLN A 108 60.11 32.55 -16.77
N GLN A 109 60.74 31.41 -16.43
CA GLN A 109 60.25 30.08 -16.78
C GLN A 109 58.77 29.96 -16.42
N GLY A 110 57.95 29.53 -17.40
CA GLY A 110 56.50 29.40 -17.21
C GLY A 110 56.17 28.48 -16.03
N ARG A 111 55.56 29.05 -14.98
CA ARG A 111 55.02 28.26 -13.87
C ARG A 111 53.84 27.45 -14.37
N GLN A 112 53.95 26.12 -14.36
CA GLN A 112 52.80 25.23 -14.54
C GLN A 112 51.87 25.41 -13.33
N ARG A 113 50.61 25.76 -13.59
CA ARG A 113 49.57 25.85 -12.56
C ARG A 113 48.56 24.72 -12.76
N LEU A 114 48.25 23.99 -11.70
CA LEU A 114 47.22 22.97 -11.72
C LEU A 114 45.85 23.64 -11.56
N VAL A 115 44.89 23.29 -12.41
CA VAL A 115 43.52 23.81 -12.31
C VAL A 115 42.56 22.66 -12.05
N ALA A 116 41.67 22.89 -11.08
CA ALA A 116 40.59 21.97 -10.74
C ALA A 116 39.36 22.28 -11.57
N TYR A 117 38.75 21.22 -12.09
CA TYR A 117 37.52 21.24 -12.86
C TYR A 117 36.54 20.24 -12.26
N THR A 118 35.25 20.55 -12.35
CA THR A 118 34.16 19.59 -12.15
C THR A 118 33.45 19.34 -13.48
N SER A 119 32.60 18.32 -13.51
CA SER A 119 31.72 18.08 -14.65
C SER A 119 30.27 18.39 -14.33
N ARG A 120 29.63 19.18 -15.19
CA ARG A 120 28.17 19.32 -15.26
C ARG A 120 27.57 18.31 -16.26
N PRO A 121 26.30 17.94 -16.08
CA PRO A 121 25.59 17.14 -17.07
C PRO A 121 25.57 17.88 -18.43
N PRO A 122 25.65 17.15 -19.55
CA PRO A 122 25.44 17.74 -20.87
C PRO A 122 24.04 18.35 -20.94
N HIS A 123 23.92 19.53 -21.56
CA HIS A 123 22.62 20.01 -22.01
C HIS A 123 22.14 19.07 -23.11
N VAL A 124 21.12 18.27 -22.81
CA VAL A 124 20.50 17.38 -23.80
C VAL A 124 19.59 18.24 -24.69
N HIS A 125 20.13 18.71 -25.82
CA HIS A 125 19.29 19.07 -26.96
C HIS A 125 18.99 17.79 -27.74
N THR A 126 17.76 17.28 -27.64
CA THR A 126 17.27 16.24 -28.56
C THR A 126 16.89 16.91 -29.87
N ASP A 127 17.81 16.89 -30.83
CA ASP A 127 17.43 17.00 -32.24
C ASP A 127 16.86 15.66 -32.69
N THR A 128 15.53 15.58 -32.78
CA THR A 128 14.82 14.58 -33.58
C THR A 128 13.93 15.33 -34.56
N HIS A 129 14.29 15.28 -35.85
CA HIS A 129 13.57 15.88 -36.97
C HIS A 129 12.14 15.34 -37.13
N GLU A 130 11.15 16.24 -37.31
CA GLU A 130 10.10 16.13 -38.35
C GLU A 130 9.36 17.48 -38.49
N GLY A 131 9.15 17.93 -39.73
CA GLY A 131 8.82 19.33 -40.05
C GLY A 131 7.34 19.70 -39.98
N SER A 132 7.08 21.00 -39.76
CA SER A 132 6.11 21.79 -40.54
C SER A 132 6.06 23.27 -40.09
N SER A 133 6.33 24.15 -41.07
CA SER A 133 5.71 25.46 -41.32
C SER A 133 5.65 26.57 -40.25
N ARG A 134 6.50 27.60 -40.49
CA ARG A 134 6.13 28.99 -40.88
C ARG A 134 5.33 29.87 -39.88
N LEU A 135 5.99 30.90 -39.32
CA LEU A 135 5.93 32.34 -39.72
C LEU A 135 6.07 33.33 -38.52
N ILE A 136 7.00 34.30 -38.69
CA ILE A 136 6.90 35.75 -38.34
C ILE A 136 7.07 36.12 -36.83
N LYS A 137 7.91 37.06 -36.36
CA LYS A 137 8.71 38.18 -36.93
C LYS A 137 9.79 38.62 -35.90
N GLU A 138 10.96 39.00 -36.40
CA GLU A 138 12.01 39.85 -35.78
C GLU A 138 11.60 41.34 -35.68
N PRO A 139 12.45 42.33 -35.26
CA PRO A 139 13.78 42.29 -34.59
C PRO A 139 13.88 43.27 -33.39
N LEU A 140 15.00 43.26 -32.66
CA LEU A 140 15.71 44.49 -32.27
C LEU A 140 17.18 44.19 -31.91
N THR A 141 18.03 44.79 -32.72
CA THR A 141 19.50 44.81 -32.75
C THR A 141 20.12 45.53 -31.55
N HIS A 142 21.20 44.98 -31.00
CA HIS A 142 22.36 45.79 -30.60
C HIS A 142 23.65 45.01 -30.87
N THR A 143 24.45 45.59 -31.75
CA THR A 143 25.78 45.18 -32.20
C THR A 143 26.83 45.50 -31.13
N VAL A 144 27.59 44.48 -30.69
CA VAL A 144 28.96 44.64 -30.17
C VAL A 144 29.81 43.61 -30.89
N THR A 145 30.94 44.09 -31.41
CA THR A 145 31.83 43.47 -32.37
C THR A 145 32.66 42.31 -31.81
N ASP A 146 32.74 41.25 -32.62
CA ASP A 146 33.59 40.06 -32.54
C ASP A 146 35.05 40.34 -32.15
N THR A 147 35.56 39.56 -31.18
CA THR A 147 36.65 38.59 -31.38
C THR A 147 36.78 37.71 -30.14
N ASP A 148 35.99 36.63 -30.09
CA ASP A 148 36.44 35.31 -29.66
C ASP A 148 35.28 34.34 -29.92
N THR A 149 35.56 33.36 -30.77
CA THR A 149 34.65 32.38 -31.32
C THR A 149 33.68 31.79 -30.29
N ASP A 150 32.41 32.20 -30.41
CA ASP A 150 31.24 31.47 -29.92
C ASP A 150 31.15 30.11 -30.64
N THR A 151 31.74 29.08 -30.03
CA THR A 151 31.26 27.71 -30.18
C THR A 151 30.44 27.37 -28.95
N HIS A 152 29.11 27.45 -29.11
CA HIS A 152 28.10 27.02 -28.15
C HIS A 152 28.12 25.50 -27.92
N GLU A 153 29.23 24.95 -27.42
CA GLU A 153 29.25 23.67 -26.69
C GLU A 153 29.17 23.99 -25.20
N GLY A 154 27.96 23.92 -24.63
CA GLY A 154 27.70 24.13 -23.20
C GLY A 154 28.66 23.30 -22.34
N LEU A 155 29.65 23.97 -21.77
CA LEU A 155 30.84 23.38 -21.16
C LEU A 155 30.51 22.36 -20.05
N ILE A 156 30.49 21.08 -20.41
CA ILE A 156 30.55 19.97 -19.45
C ILE A 156 31.67 20.18 -18.44
N LYS A 157 32.78 20.80 -18.87
CA LYS A 157 33.96 21.07 -18.06
C LYS A 157 33.84 22.44 -17.37
N VAL A 158 33.63 22.46 -16.07
CA VAL A 158 33.46 23.69 -15.29
C VAL A 158 34.69 23.94 -14.40
N PRO A 159 35.39 25.08 -14.54
CA PRO A 159 36.55 25.39 -13.70
C PRO A 159 36.13 25.75 -12.27
N LEU A 160 36.75 25.11 -11.28
CA LEU A 160 36.65 25.46 -9.85
C LEU A 160 37.71 26.48 -9.44
N GLY A 161 38.81 26.57 -10.21
CA GLY A 161 39.90 27.52 -10.03
C GLY A 161 41.27 26.85 -9.96
N VAL A 162 42.31 27.68 -9.80
CA VAL A 162 43.68 27.21 -9.62
C VAL A 162 43.78 26.45 -8.29
N TRP A 163 44.36 25.25 -8.34
CA TRP A 163 44.58 24.39 -7.19
C TRP A 163 45.42 25.11 -6.13
N ASP A 164 44.82 25.33 -4.97
CA ASP A 164 45.45 25.90 -3.79
C ASP A 164 45.01 25.10 -2.54
N PRO A 165 45.96 24.50 -1.79
CA PRO A 165 45.66 23.76 -0.56
C PRO A 165 44.86 24.55 0.48
N GLN A 166 44.94 25.89 0.49
CA GLN A 166 44.17 26.73 1.42
C GLN A 166 42.75 27.05 0.93
N LYS A 167 42.51 27.00 -0.39
CA LYS A 167 41.21 27.29 -1.00
C LYS A 167 40.30 26.06 -1.10
N PHE A 168 40.88 24.86 -1.09
CA PHE A 168 40.18 23.57 -1.23
C PHE A 168 40.30 22.76 0.07
N THR A 169 39.79 23.32 1.17
CA THR A 169 39.91 22.70 2.51
C THR A 169 38.72 21.82 2.85
N SER A 170 37.53 22.15 2.31
CA SER A 170 36.31 21.41 2.58
C SER A 170 35.90 20.48 1.44
N ARG A 171 35.22 19.37 1.78
CA ARG A 171 34.71 18.39 0.80
C ARG A 171 33.78 19.01 -0.23
N ARG A 172 32.99 20.03 0.16
CA ARG A 172 32.05 20.71 -0.75
C ARG A 172 32.76 21.62 -1.76
N GLU A 173 33.90 22.20 -1.39
CA GLU A 173 34.75 22.98 -2.32
C GLU A 173 35.43 22.08 -3.36
N LEU A 174 35.87 20.90 -2.95
CA LEU A 174 36.52 19.91 -3.83
C LEU A 174 35.53 19.16 -4.71
N PHE A 175 34.33 18.91 -4.21
CA PHE A 175 33.31 18.11 -4.85
C PHE A 175 31.95 18.83 -4.78
N PRO A 176 31.74 19.88 -5.61
CA PRO A 176 30.44 20.54 -5.66
C PRO A 176 29.37 19.59 -6.21
N PRO A 177 28.09 19.77 -5.83
CA PRO A 177 27.03 18.90 -6.32
C PRO A 177 26.81 19.09 -7.82
N ARG A 178 26.69 17.98 -8.55
CA ARG A 178 26.54 17.99 -10.02
C ARG A 178 25.11 18.24 -10.49
N TYR A 179 24.12 17.96 -9.64
CA TYR A 179 22.68 17.99 -9.94
C TYR A 179 21.93 18.95 -9.00
N ASP A 180 22.51 20.11 -8.71
CA ASP A 180 21.79 21.18 -8.00
C ASP A 180 20.68 21.78 -8.86
N ASN A 181 20.88 21.81 -10.18
CA ASN A 181 19.90 22.17 -11.19
C ASN A 181 20.09 21.33 -12.46
N PHE A 182 19.04 21.25 -13.29
CA PHE A 182 19.02 20.49 -14.53
C PHE A 182 18.99 21.37 -15.79
N GLY A 183 19.07 22.70 -15.62
CA GLY A 183 19.21 23.64 -16.73
C GLY A 183 18.12 23.50 -17.80
N ASP A 184 16.88 23.26 -17.36
CA ASP A 184 15.69 23.09 -18.20
C ASP A 184 15.72 21.88 -19.15
N SER A 185 16.58 20.89 -18.85
CA SER A 185 16.62 19.59 -19.54
C SER A 185 15.30 18.84 -19.47
N VAL A 186 14.97 18.07 -20.51
CA VAL A 186 13.74 17.29 -20.59
C VAL A 186 13.96 15.87 -20.06
N ILE A 187 13.14 15.45 -19.10
CA ILE A 187 13.11 14.09 -18.56
C ILE A 187 11.88 13.36 -19.09
N ASP A 188 12.11 12.37 -19.94
CA ASP A 188 11.08 11.41 -20.36
C ASP A 188 10.61 10.52 -19.20
N VAL A 189 9.32 10.60 -18.87
CA VAL A 189 8.67 9.87 -17.76
C VAL A 189 7.60 8.91 -18.28
N THR A 190 7.65 7.65 -17.87
CA THR A 190 6.63 6.65 -18.20
C THR A 190 5.59 6.53 -17.09
N ILE A 191 4.29 6.60 -17.44
CA ILE A 191 3.16 6.58 -16.50
C ILE A 191 1.96 5.77 -17.01
N GLN A 192 1.16 5.27 -16.07
CA GLN A 192 -0.14 4.65 -16.26
C GLN A 192 -1.14 5.35 -15.33
N CYS A 193 -2.21 5.90 -15.89
CA CYS A 193 -3.10 6.84 -15.20
C CYS A 193 -4.39 6.20 -14.68
N TYR A 194 -4.25 5.07 -13.99
CA TYR A 194 -5.39 4.37 -13.37
C TYR A 194 -5.22 4.11 -11.86
N ASP A 195 -4.05 4.36 -11.27
CA ASP A 195 -3.75 4.14 -9.84
C ASP A 195 -4.18 5.29 -8.94
N GLN A 196 -5.49 5.40 -8.74
CA GLN A 196 -6.08 6.33 -7.78
C GLN A 196 -5.56 6.07 -6.35
N PRO A 197 -5.18 7.09 -5.57
CA PRO A 197 -5.16 8.54 -5.86
C PRO A 197 -3.80 9.08 -6.34
N PHE A 198 -2.86 8.21 -6.71
CA PHE A 198 -1.48 8.59 -7.04
C PHE A 198 -1.32 9.05 -8.49
N LEU A 199 -2.02 8.41 -9.42
CA LEU A 199 -2.06 8.70 -10.86
C LEU A 199 -3.45 8.34 -11.40
N TYR A 200 -4.22 9.31 -11.88
CA TYR A 200 -5.58 9.06 -12.36
C TYR A 200 -6.12 10.17 -13.29
N LEU A 201 -7.14 9.82 -14.06
CA LEU A 201 -7.95 10.75 -14.85
C LEU A 201 -9.31 10.98 -14.15
N LEU A 202 -9.79 12.23 -14.15
CA LEU A 202 -11.04 12.62 -13.47
C LEU A 202 -12.29 12.29 -14.28
N HIS A 203 -12.42 12.87 -15.47
CA HIS A 203 -13.66 12.86 -16.26
C HIS A 203 -13.62 11.89 -17.43
N ASP A 204 -12.57 11.94 -18.24
CA ASP A 204 -12.42 11.12 -19.43
C ASP A 204 -11.23 10.17 -19.27
N GLN A 205 -11.52 8.87 -19.30
CA GLN A 205 -10.52 7.81 -19.17
C GLN A 205 -9.71 7.61 -20.47
N TYR A 206 -10.10 8.26 -21.56
CA TYR A 206 -9.38 8.33 -22.83
C TYR A 206 -8.68 9.68 -23.04
N ALA A 207 -8.70 10.56 -22.04
CA ALA A 207 -8.00 11.83 -22.10
C ALA A 207 -6.49 11.62 -22.37
N PRO A 208 -5.84 12.59 -23.03
CA PRO A 208 -4.39 12.57 -23.20
C PRO A 208 -3.67 12.34 -21.88
N VAL A 209 -2.51 11.66 -21.93
CA VAL A 209 -1.66 11.40 -20.76
C VAL A 209 -1.27 12.67 -19.99
N ASN A 210 -1.30 13.83 -20.66
CA ASN A 210 -1.02 15.14 -20.04
C ASN A 210 -2.11 15.61 -19.07
N ASP A 211 -3.33 15.06 -19.16
CA ASP A 211 -4.44 15.37 -18.25
C ASP A 211 -4.40 14.49 -17.00
N CYS A 212 -3.41 13.62 -16.88
CA CYS A 212 -3.19 12.77 -15.72
C CYS A 212 -2.87 13.60 -14.48
N MET A 213 -3.60 13.33 -13.40
CA MET A 213 -3.45 14.02 -12.12
C MET A 213 -3.11 13.03 -11.02
N GLY A 214 -2.64 13.54 -9.88
CA GLY A 214 -2.43 12.73 -8.69
C GLY A 214 -1.15 13.10 -7.96
N ILE A 215 -0.96 12.49 -6.79
CA ILE A 215 0.13 12.80 -5.88
C ILE A 215 1.49 12.72 -6.56
N ASN A 216 1.67 11.75 -7.47
CA ASN A 216 2.96 11.55 -8.14
C ASN A 216 3.23 12.61 -9.21
N ILE A 217 2.20 13.14 -9.87
CA ILE A 217 2.31 14.27 -10.80
C ILE A 217 2.64 15.55 -10.01
N ASP A 218 1.89 15.86 -8.96
CA ASP A 218 2.13 17.02 -8.09
C ASP A 218 3.56 16.99 -7.51
N THR A 219 4.01 15.81 -7.06
CA THR A 219 5.38 15.62 -6.57
C THR A 219 6.41 15.87 -7.67
N LEU A 220 6.16 15.35 -8.89
CA LEU A 220 7.04 15.52 -10.03
C LEU A 220 7.14 17.00 -10.44
N GLU A 221 6.04 17.75 -10.42
CA GLU A 221 6.00 19.19 -10.69
C GLU A 221 6.77 20.00 -9.65
N ILE A 222 6.61 19.66 -8.36
CA ILE A 222 7.37 20.30 -7.27
C ILE A 222 8.88 20.08 -7.47
N LEU A 223 9.28 18.85 -7.82
CA LEU A 223 10.67 18.51 -8.13
C LEU A 223 11.14 19.26 -9.38
N ALA A 224 10.35 19.31 -10.45
CA ALA A 224 10.64 19.99 -11.70
C ALA A 224 10.93 21.47 -11.48
N HIS A 225 10.08 22.15 -10.69
CA HIS A 225 10.27 23.54 -10.32
C HIS A 225 11.50 23.74 -9.43
N LYS A 226 11.73 22.86 -8.44
CA LYS A 226 12.86 22.99 -7.51
C LYS A 226 14.21 22.74 -8.18
N LEU A 227 14.27 21.77 -9.08
CA LEU A 227 15.49 21.29 -9.73
C LEU A 227 15.68 21.88 -11.14
N ARG A 228 14.72 22.65 -11.65
CA ARG A 228 14.73 23.27 -12.98
C ARG A 228 14.92 22.24 -14.11
N PHE A 229 14.02 21.26 -14.18
CA PHE A 229 13.87 20.38 -15.35
C PHE A 229 12.46 20.47 -15.92
N LYS A 230 12.32 20.11 -17.20
CA LYS A 230 11.04 19.87 -17.86
C LYS A 230 10.81 18.36 -17.97
N PHE A 231 9.57 17.93 -18.11
CA PHE A 231 9.27 16.51 -18.29
C PHE A 231 8.20 16.29 -19.35
N THR A 232 8.22 15.10 -19.94
CA THR A 232 7.30 14.63 -20.97
C THR A 232 6.73 13.30 -20.51
N LEU A 233 5.40 13.18 -20.52
CA LEU A 233 4.70 12.00 -20.04
C LEU A 233 4.44 11.04 -21.21
N TYR A 234 4.71 9.76 -20.99
CA TYR A 234 4.46 8.70 -21.97
C TYR A 234 3.62 7.60 -21.34
N THR A 235 2.63 7.15 -22.09
CA THR A 235 1.88 5.93 -21.74
C THR A 235 2.53 4.72 -22.42
N PRO A 236 2.86 3.67 -21.66
CA PRO A 236 3.40 2.42 -22.19
C PRO A 236 2.37 1.73 -23.10
N LYS A 237 2.85 1.02 -24.12
CA LYS A 237 1.98 0.28 -25.06
C LYS A 237 1.26 -0.90 -24.39
N GLU A 238 1.88 -1.50 -23.37
CA GLU A 238 1.33 -2.61 -22.60
C GLU A 238 0.89 -2.14 -21.21
N VAL A 239 -0.30 -2.57 -20.77
CA VAL A 239 -0.86 -2.24 -19.45
C VAL A 239 -0.37 -3.20 -18.38
N VAL A 240 0.96 -3.36 -18.29
CA VAL A 240 1.60 -4.24 -17.31
C VAL A 240 2.68 -3.50 -16.55
N TRP A 241 2.73 -3.73 -15.24
CA TRP A 241 3.63 -3.05 -14.31
C TRP A 241 5.11 -3.34 -14.56
N GLY A 242 5.35 -4.46 -15.23
CA GLY A 242 6.66 -4.93 -15.59
C GLY A 242 7.13 -6.06 -14.69
N TYR A 243 7.36 -7.18 -15.35
CA TYR A 243 7.86 -8.43 -14.80
C TYR A 243 9.06 -8.88 -15.64
N LYS A 244 9.90 -9.71 -15.03
CA LYS A 244 11.08 -10.26 -15.68
C LYS A 244 10.83 -11.72 -16.00
N LYS A 245 10.99 -12.11 -17.26
CA LYS A 245 10.87 -13.50 -17.71
C LYS A 245 12.06 -13.84 -18.59
N ASP A 246 12.73 -14.95 -18.28
CA ASP A 246 13.92 -15.43 -19.01
C ASP A 246 15.03 -14.36 -19.13
N GLY A 247 15.18 -13.52 -18.09
CA GLY A 247 16.16 -12.43 -18.08
C GLY A 247 15.71 -11.14 -18.79
N ILE A 248 14.57 -11.15 -19.49
CA ILE A 248 14.05 -10.03 -20.28
C ILE A 248 12.94 -9.31 -19.51
N TRP A 249 12.96 -7.98 -19.52
CA TRP A 249 11.92 -7.15 -18.92
C TRP A 249 10.76 -6.90 -19.89
N TYR A 250 9.54 -6.96 -19.38
CA TYR A 250 8.30 -6.61 -20.09
C TYR A 250 7.61 -5.41 -19.41
N GLY A 251 6.57 -4.84 -20.03
CA GLY A 251 5.79 -3.74 -19.48
C GLY A 251 6.55 -2.45 -19.15
N ASN A 252 6.13 -1.76 -18.09
CA ASN A 252 6.67 -0.43 -17.74
C ASN A 252 8.19 -0.44 -17.49
N MET A 253 8.74 -1.55 -17.00
CA MET A 253 10.18 -1.68 -16.80
C MET A 253 10.95 -1.86 -18.13
N ALA A 254 10.31 -2.44 -19.15
CA ALA A 254 10.88 -2.55 -20.50
C ALA A 254 11.01 -1.20 -21.20
N GLU A 255 10.05 -0.28 -20.97
CA GLU A 255 10.13 1.09 -21.50
C GLU A 255 11.38 1.82 -20.99
N MET A 256 11.74 1.60 -19.73
CA MET A 256 12.96 2.15 -19.15
C MET A 256 14.20 1.46 -19.73
N MET A 257 14.25 0.14 -19.68
CA MET A 257 15.45 -0.63 -20.03
C MET A 257 15.81 -0.54 -21.52
N TYR A 258 14.81 -0.50 -22.41
CA TYR A 258 15.02 -0.69 -23.85
C TYR A 258 14.54 0.50 -24.71
N ARG A 259 13.72 1.42 -24.18
CA ARG A 259 13.07 2.48 -24.98
C ARG A 259 13.42 3.89 -24.50
N GLY A 260 14.52 4.03 -23.77
CA GLY A 260 15.11 5.33 -23.45
C GLY A 260 14.30 6.18 -22.47
N LYS A 261 13.38 5.60 -21.69
CA LYS A 261 12.65 6.33 -20.64
C LYS A 261 13.50 6.46 -19.38
N HIS A 262 13.59 7.67 -18.85
CA HIS A 262 14.51 7.99 -17.75
C HIS A 262 13.93 7.68 -16.38
N LEU A 263 12.63 7.91 -16.21
CA LEU A 263 11.95 7.85 -14.92
C LEU A 263 10.60 7.12 -15.03
N ASN A 264 10.29 6.31 -14.03
CA ASN A 264 8.98 5.70 -13.87
C ASN A 264 8.40 6.09 -12.50
N ILE A 265 7.31 6.85 -12.54
CA ILE A 265 6.62 7.35 -11.35
C ILE A 265 5.34 6.58 -11.02
N ASN A 266 5.16 5.38 -11.58
CA ASN A 266 4.00 4.55 -11.24
C ASN A 266 4.10 4.02 -9.81
N VAL A 267 2.96 3.57 -9.28
CA VAL A 267 2.85 3.04 -7.91
C VAL A 267 3.46 1.64 -7.80
N MET A 268 4.79 1.57 -7.72
CA MET A 268 5.53 0.30 -7.73
C MET A 268 6.25 0.03 -6.42
N GLN A 269 6.30 -1.25 -6.05
CA GLN A 269 7.06 -1.74 -4.90
C GLN A 269 8.43 -2.29 -5.34
N PRO A 270 9.49 -2.10 -4.54
CA PRO A 270 10.76 -2.79 -4.72
C PRO A 270 10.56 -4.31 -4.66
N SER A 271 11.07 -5.01 -5.66
CA SER A 271 11.22 -6.47 -5.65
C SER A 271 12.70 -6.82 -5.87
N PRO A 272 13.14 -8.04 -5.50
CA PRO A 272 14.52 -8.46 -5.74
C PRO A 272 14.97 -8.29 -7.19
N ASP A 273 14.12 -8.65 -8.16
CA ASP A 273 14.42 -8.48 -9.58
C ASP A 273 14.57 -7.01 -9.97
N ARG A 274 13.63 -6.15 -9.54
CA ARG A 274 13.70 -4.71 -9.86
C ARG A 274 14.92 -4.06 -9.22
N ALA A 275 15.19 -4.34 -7.94
CA ALA A 275 16.35 -3.82 -7.23
C ALA A 275 17.69 -4.32 -7.79
N SER A 276 17.68 -5.44 -8.53
CA SER A 276 18.88 -5.97 -9.18
C SER A 276 19.25 -5.20 -10.45
N ASP A 277 18.27 -4.66 -11.19
CA ASP A 277 18.48 -4.05 -12.51
C ASP A 277 18.16 -2.55 -12.58
N PHE A 278 17.51 -1.99 -11.56
CA PHE A 278 17.09 -0.60 -11.50
C PHE A 278 17.44 0.02 -10.14
N ASP A 279 17.64 1.34 -10.16
CA ASP A 279 17.69 2.13 -8.93
C ASP A 279 16.28 2.63 -8.60
N TYR A 280 16.04 2.93 -7.34
CA TYR A 280 14.79 3.54 -6.90
C TYR A 280 15.06 4.66 -5.89
N ILE A 281 14.14 5.61 -5.84
CA ILE A 281 14.26 6.75 -4.92
C ILE A 281 13.87 6.35 -3.49
N TYR A 282 14.12 7.25 -2.54
CA TYR A 282 13.64 7.09 -1.17
C TYR A 282 12.12 6.83 -1.17
N PRO A 283 11.65 5.73 -0.54
CA PRO A 283 10.23 5.40 -0.55
C PRO A 283 9.38 6.49 0.10
N TYR A 284 8.24 6.81 -0.52
CA TYR A 284 7.44 7.97 -0.16
C TYR A 284 6.05 7.62 0.40
N TRP A 285 5.64 6.35 0.33
CA TRP A 285 4.34 5.90 0.84
C TRP A 285 4.43 4.44 1.32
N ASP A 286 3.88 4.13 2.49
CA ASP A 286 3.77 2.76 2.99
C ASP A 286 2.49 2.11 2.48
N THR A 287 2.57 0.85 2.06
CA THR A 287 1.39 0.16 1.56
C THR A 287 1.46 -1.36 1.70
N SER A 288 0.36 -2.04 1.43
CA SER A 288 0.27 -3.50 1.45
C SER A 288 -0.84 -3.98 0.51
N PHE A 289 -0.85 -5.27 0.20
CA PHE A 289 -1.94 -5.89 -0.54
C PHE A 289 -3.04 -6.31 0.43
N ALA A 290 -4.27 -5.91 0.15
CA ALA A 290 -5.44 -6.20 0.96
C ALA A 290 -6.49 -6.95 0.14
N PHE A 291 -7.34 -7.68 0.86
CA PHE A 291 -8.43 -8.43 0.27
C PHE A 291 -9.74 -7.65 0.46
N LEU A 292 -10.46 -7.43 -0.63
CA LEU A 292 -11.84 -6.96 -0.62
C LEU A 292 -12.76 -8.17 -0.69
N LEU A 293 -13.67 -8.28 0.27
CA LEU A 293 -14.65 -9.35 0.38
C LEU A 293 -16.07 -8.81 0.39
N PRO A 294 -17.07 -9.60 -0.04
CA PRO A 294 -18.46 -9.26 0.16
C PRO A 294 -18.81 -9.33 1.65
N ASN A 295 -19.65 -8.41 2.12
CA ASN A 295 -20.25 -8.51 3.45
C ASN A 295 -21.07 -9.79 3.54
N PRO A 296 -20.95 -10.55 4.64
CA PRO A 296 -21.81 -11.69 4.84
C PRO A 296 -23.27 -11.22 4.93
N PRO A 297 -24.25 -12.03 4.49
CA PRO A 297 -25.65 -11.68 4.66
C PRO A 297 -25.97 -11.52 6.16
N PRO A 298 -26.89 -10.60 6.53
CA PRO A 298 -27.36 -10.52 7.89
C PRO A 298 -27.99 -11.86 8.31
N LEU A 299 -27.89 -12.17 9.59
CA LEU A 299 -28.43 -13.41 10.12
C LEU A 299 -29.97 -13.45 9.92
N PRO A 300 -30.56 -14.65 9.78
CA PRO A 300 -32.01 -14.77 9.59
C PRO A 300 -32.79 -14.08 10.71
N ARG A 301 -33.73 -13.20 10.33
CA ARG A 301 -34.48 -12.33 11.26
C ARG A 301 -35.30 -13.10 12.29
N TRP A 302 -35.74 -14.33 12.00
CA TRP A 302 -36.44 -15.17 12.98
C TRP A 302 -35.60 -15.47 14.23
N ARG A 303 -34.26 -15.42 14.12
CA ARG A 303 -33.35 -15.66 15.24
C ARG A 303 -33.18 -14.44 16.15
N ASN A 304 -33.76 -13.29 15.80
CA ASN A 304 -33.74 -12.06 16.61
C ASN A 304 -34.24 -12.25 18.04
N VAL A 305 -35.17 -13.19 18.29
CA VAL A 305 -35.67 -13.50 19.64
C VAL A 305 -34.59 -14.14 20.53
N TYR A 306 -33.64 -14.84 19.92
CA TYR A 306 -32.59 -15.59 20.61
C TYR A 306 -31.32 -14.75 20.86
N TYR A 307 -31.00 -13.81 19.97
CA TYR A 307 -29.76 -13.02 20.01
C TYR A 307 -29.50 -12.15 21.25
N PRO A 308 -30.50 -11.60 21.97
CA PRO A 308 -30.25 -10.68 23.08
C PRO A 308 -29.40 -11.27 24.22
N PHE A 309 -29.35 -12.61 24.31
CA PHE A 309 -28.54 -13.34 25.27
C PHE A 309 -27.65 -14.37 24.58
N SER A 310 -26.47 -14.59 25.15
CA SER A 310 -25.58 -15.67 24.72
C SER A 310 -26.21 -17.04 25.01
N THR A 311 -25.78 -18.09 24.31
CA THR A 311 -26.23 -19.46 24.57
C THR A 311 -26.03 -19.86 26.03
N LEU A 312 -24.89 -19.47 26.62
CA LEU A 312 -24.59 -19.74 28.03
C LEU A 312 -25.57 -19.01 28.96
N SER A 313 -25.89 -17.74 28.67
CA SER A 313 -26.85 -16.96 29.44
C SER A 313 -28.26 -17.58 29.41
N TRP A 314 -28.70 -18.08 28.25
CA TRP A 314 -29.96 -18.83 28.15
C TRP A 314 -29.97 -20.09 28.99
N VAL A 315 -28.89 -20.88 28.96
CA VAL A 315 -28.76 -22.09 29.77
C VAL A 315 -28.76 -21.77 31.26
N LEU A 316 -28.01 -20.74 31.68
CA LEU A 316 -27.97 -20.30 33.08
C LEU A 316 -29.33 -19.78 33.55
N LEU A 317 -30.09 -19.07 32.70
CA LEU A 317 -31.44 -18.61 33.01
C LEU A 317 -32.42 -19.77 33.22
N LEU A 318 -32.36 -20.79 32.35
CA LEU A 318 -33.17 -21.99 32.50
C LEU A 318 -32.79 -22.76 33.79
N LEU A 319 -31.50 -22.93 34.03
CA LEU A 319 -31.00 -23.66 35.20
C LEU A 319 -31.32 -22.95 36.52
N SER A 320 -31.16 -21.62 36.58
CA SER A 320 -31.51 -20.84 37.77
C SER A 320 -33.02 -20.90 38.04
N THR A 321 -33.85 -20.78 37.00
CA THR A 321 -35.31 -20.88 37.11
C THR A 321 -35.73 -22.26 37.62
N LEU A 322 -35.16 -23.34 37.08
CA LEU A 322 -35.43 -24.69 37.56
C LEU A 322 -34.99 -24.87 39.03
N THR A 323 -33.81 -24.37 39.38
CA THR A 323 -33.27 -24.48 40.74
C THR A 323 -34.16 -23.76 41.74
N VAL A 324 -34.56 -22.52 41.47
CA VAL A 324 -35.46 -21.75 42.35
C VAL A 324 -36.84 -22.40 42.41
N SER A 325 -37.37 -22.86 41.28
CA SER A 325 -38.68 -23.53 41.23
C SER A 325 -38.68 -24.80 42.09
N ILE A 326 -37.66 -25.65 41.98
CA ILE A 326 -37.53 -26.87 42.77
C ILE A 326 -37.33 -26.52 44.25
N LEU A 327 -36.43 -25.61 44.57
CA LEU A 327 -36.11 -25.23 45.95
C LEU A 327 -37.33 -24.68 46.69
N VAL A 328 -38.04 -23.71 46.09
CA VAL A 328 -39.23 -23.11 46.69
C VAL A 328 -40.35 -24.15 46.85
N SER A 329 -40.53 -25.04 45.88
CA SER A 329 -41.54 -26.10 45.94
C SER A 329 -41.28 -27.09 47.06
N LEU A 330 -40.04 -27.55 47.21
CA LEU A 330 -39.65 -28.48 48.26
C LEU A 330 -39.75 -27.82 49.64
N LEU A 331 -39.28 -26.57 49.79
CA LEU A 331 -39.38 -25.84 51.05
C LEU A 331 -40.85 -25.64 51.49
N LEU A 332 -41.74 -25.29 50.56
CA LEU A 332 -43.16 -25.13 50.87
C LEU A 332 -43.85 -26.47 51.19
N HIS A 333 -43.47 -27.54 50.51
CA HIS A 333 -43.99 -28.88 50.78
C HIS A 333 -43.52 -29.42 52.14
N TYR A 334 -42.22 -29.36 52.43
CA TYR A 334 -41.66 -29.94 53.66
C TYR A 334 -41.95 -29.11 54.91
N VAL A 335 -41.97 -27.77 54.80
CA VAL A 335 -42.13 -26.89 55.98
C VAL A 335 -43.59 -26.56 56.27
N HIS A 336 -44.42 -26.36 55.24
CA HIS A 336 -45.81 -25.91 55.38
C HIS A 336 -46.84 -26.92 54.86
N GLY A 337 -46.41 -28.10 54.39
CA GLY A 337 -47.32 -29.18 53.98
C GLY A 337 -48.13 -28.86 52.72
N VAL A 338 -47.66 -27.97 51.83
CA VAL A 338 -48.39 -27.62 50.61
C VAL A 338 -48.54 -28.87 49.72
N PRO A 339 -49.76 -29.28 49.34
CA PRO A 339 -50.01 -30.62 48.78
C PRO A 339 -49.50 -30.83 47.34
N ASP A 340 -49.26 -29.76 46.58
CA ASP A 340 -48.80 -29.83 45.18
C ASP A 340 -47.47 -29.08 44.96
N PRO A 341 -46.32 -29.73 45.21
CA PRO A 341 -45.01 -29.12 44.95
C PRO A 341 -44.77 -28.88 43.44
N VAL A 342 -45.34 -29.71 42.57
CA VAL A 342 -45.09 -29.60 41.12
C VAL A 342 -45.81 -28.39 40.54
N GLY A 343 -47.08 -28.18 40.89
CA GLY A 343 -47.83 -27.00 40.48
C GLY A 343 -47.26 -25.70 41.04
N VAL A 344 -46.73 -25.72 42.28
CA VAL A 344 -46.01 -24.58 42.86
C VAL A 344 -44.76 -24.26 42.05
N GLY A 345 -43.93 -25.25 41.74
CA GLY A 345 -42.71 -25.06 40.95
C GLY A 345 -43.01 -24.54 39.55
N PHE A 346 -44.08 -25.04 38.93
CA PHE A 346 -44.56 -24.56 37.65
C PHE A 346 -45.00 -23.09 37.72
N LYS A 347 -45.76 -22.69 38.75
CA LYS A 347 -46.17 -21.28 38.94
C LYS A 347 -44.99 -20.35 39.17
N VAL A 348 -43.95 -20.79 39.89
CA VAL A 348 -42.70 -20.04 40.09
C VAL A 348 -41.93 -19.89 38.77
N ALA A 349 -41.84 -20.95 37.97
CA ALA A 349 -41.24 -20.92 36.64
C ALA A 349 -42.03 -20.03 35.66
N CYS A 350 -43.37 -20.07 35.72
CA CYS A 350 -44.24 -19.20 34.92
C CYS A 350 -44.01 -17.71 35.19
N GLY A 351 -43.49 -17.35 36.37
CA GLY A 351 -43.12 -15.97 36.69
C GLY A 351 -42.17 -15.35 35.67
N LEU A 352 -41.27 -16.15 35.07
CA LEU A 352 -40.35 -15.72 34.02
C LEU A 352 -41.09 -15.25 32.74
N LEU A 353 -42.23 -15.86 32.43
CA LEU A 353 -43.02 -15.56 31.22
C LEU A 353 -44.06 -14.46 31.48
N SER A 354 -44.72 -14.49 32.63
CA SER A 354 -45.77 -13.52 32.98
C SER A 354 -45.22 -12.19 33.49
N GLN A 355 -43.92 -12.10 33.81
CA GLN A 355 -43.29 -10.94 34.47
C GLN A 355 -44.04 -10.52 35.76
N ALA A 356 -44.72 -11.49 36.35
CA ALA A 356 -45.58 -11.35 37.52
C ALA A 356 -45.47 -12.62 38.35
N SER A 357 -45.61 -12.52 39.67
CA SER A 357 -45.65 -13.70 40.54
C SER A 357 -47.11 -14.07 40.84
N PRO A 358 -47.72 -15.00 40.09
CA PRO A 358 -49.12 -15.38 40.27
C PRO A 358 -49.40 -15.97 41.67
N MET A 359 -48.36 -16.38 42.40
CA MET A 359 -48.48 -17.00 43.71
C MET A 359 -48.40 -16.00 44.88
N LEU A 360 -48.03 -14.73 44.63
CA LEU A 360 -47.82 -13.75 45.70
C LEU A 360 -49.11 -13.42 46.49
N GLY A 361 -50.27 -13.45 45.81
CA GLY A 361 -51.58 -13.18 46.42
C GLY A 361 -52.15 -14.37 47.21
N ASP A 362 -51.94 -15.59 46.72
CA ASP A 362 -52.54 -16.82 47.29
C ASP A 362 -51.81 -17.32 48.55
N LEU A 363 -50.51 -17.04 48.66
CA LEU A 363 -49.69 -17.56 49.75
C LEU A 363 -49.77 -16.65 50.97
N GLN A 364 -50.15 -17.15 52.16
CA GLN A 364 -50.18 -16.35 53.41
C GLN A 364 -48.87 -16.38 54.22
N ILE A 365 -47.83 -17.02 53.69
CA ILE A 365 -46.57 -17.30 54.40
C ILE A 365 -45.55 -16.15 54.18
N PRO A 366 -45.15 -15.39 55.22
CA PRO A 366 -44.35 -14.16 55.05
C PRO A 366 -42.95 -14.37 54.43
N TRP A 367 -42.17 -15.35 54.91
CA TRP A 367 -40.80 -15.59 54.40
C TRP A 367 -40.81 -16.03 52.92
N ALA A 368 -41.79 -16.85 52.54
CA ALA A 368 -41.94 -17.33 51.17
C ALA A 368 -42.35 -16.18 50.23
N ARG A 369 -43.19 -15.24 50.69
CA ARG A 369 -43.48 -14.00 49.94
C ARG A 369 -42.22 -13.19 49.67
N VAL A 370 -41.34 -13.03 50.66
CA VAL A 370 -40.07 -12.30 50.48
C VAL A 370 -39.20 -12.99 49.43
N LEU A 371 -39.04 -14.31 49.48
CA LEU A 371 -38.28 -15.05 48.47
C LEU A 371 -38.89 -14.94 47.06
N LEU A 372 -40.21 -15.02 46.93
CA LEU A 372 -40.90 -14.86 45.65
C LEU A 372 -40.79 -13.44 45.11
N LEU A 373 -40.75 -12.43 45.99
CA LEU A 373 -40.58 -11.03 45.61
C LEU A 373 -39.14 -10.77 45.13
N ILE A 374 -38.15 -11.37 45.79
CA ILE A 374 -36.75 -11.36 45.32
C ILE A 374 -36.62 -12.05 43.96
N TRP A 375 -37.22 -13.24 43.80
CA TRP A 375 -37.21 -13.95 42.52
C TRP A 375 -37.90 -13.14 41.42
N TRP A 376 -39.03 -12.52 41.72
CA TRP A 376 -39.72 -11.63 40.80
C TRP A 376 -38.84 -10.43 40.39
N LEU A 377 -38.15 -9.77 41.33
CA LEU A 377 -37.21 -8.69 41.01
C LEU A 377 -36.08 -9.17 40.09
N VAL A 378 -35.55 -10.37 40.30
CA VAL A 378 -34.54 -10.97 39.41
C VAL A 378 -35.10 -11.17 38.01
N VAL A 379 -36.31 -11.73 37.89
CA VAL A 379 -37.00 -11.93 36.61
C VAL A 379 -37.24 -10.60 35.90
N ASP A 380 -37.71 -9.57 36.62
CA ASP A 380 -37.99 -8.24 36.06
C ASP A 380 -36.73 -7.55 35.52
N VAL A 381 -35.62 -7.64 36.27
CA VAL A 381 -34.32 -7.13 35.83
C VAL A 381 -33.83 -7.87 34.58
N VAL A 382 -33.93 -9.20 34.55
CA VAL A 382 -33.54 -10.00 33.37
C VAL A 382 -34.41 -9.66 32.17
N ALA A 383 -35.73 -9.50 32.35
CA ALA A 383 -36.64 -9.09 31.30
C ALA A 383 -36.29 -7.69 30.76
N SER A 384 -35.94 -6.75 31.63
CA SER A 384 -35.50 -5.40 31.26
C SER A 384 -34.19 -5.40 30.45
N ILE A 385 -33.22 -6.25 30.82
CA ILE A 385 -31.97 -6.40 30.05
C ILE A 385 -32.27 -7.03 28.68
N TYR A 386 -33.15 -8.04 28.66
CA TYR A 386 -33.57 -8.69 27.41
C TYR A 386 -34.23 -7.70 26.46
N THR A 387 -35.17 -6.88 26.94
CA THR A 387 -35.85 -5.88 26.10
C THR A 387 -34.89 -4.82 25.59
N GLY A 388 -33.97 -4.32 26.43
CA GLY A 388 -32.93 -3.37 26.00
C GLY A 388 -32.03 -3.93 24.89
N ASN A 389 -31.53 -5.14 25.07
CA ASN A 389 -30.69 -5.80 24.06
C ASN A 389 -31.47 -6.16 22.79
N LEU A 390 -32.74 -6.55 22.91
CA LEU A 390 -33.61 -6.81 21.77
C LEU A 390 -33.81 -5.56 20.93
N VAL A 391 -34.08 -4.40 21.54
CA VAL A 391 -34.21 -3.13 20.83
C VAL A 391 -32.92 -2.79 20.06
N ALA A 392 -31.75 -3.04 20.65
CA ALA A 392 -30.47 -2.84 19.97
C ALA A 392 -30.31 -3.76 18.74
N VAL A 393 -30.63 -5.06 18.87
CA VAL A 393 -30.56 -6.04 17.76
C VAL A 393 -31.58 -5.74 16.66
N LEU A 394 -32.77 -5.24 17.01
CA LEU A 394 -33.77 -4.84 16.04
C LEU A 394 -33.38 -3.55 15.29
N SER A 395 -32.58 -2.69 15.93
CA SER A 395 -32.08 -1.45 15.33
C SER A 395 -30.90 -1.70 14.40
N VAL A 396 -29.98 -2.59 14.77
CA VAL A 396 -28.81 -2.96 13.96
C VAL A 396 -28.78 -4.48 13.76
N PRO A 397 -28.94 -4.95 12.51
CA PRO A 397 -28.98 -6.39 12.25
C PRO A 397 -27.65 -7.04 12.62
N ALA A 398 -27.73 -8.21 13.24
CA ALA A 398 -26.57 -9.03 13.55
C ALA A 398 -26.01 -9.67 12.28
N TYR A 399 -24.69 -9.55 12.07
CA TYR A 399 -23.96 -10.21 11.00
C TYR A 399 -23.16 -11.40 11.56
N PRO A 400 -22.96 -12.48 10.79
CA PRO A 400 -22.06 -13.55 11.22
C PRO A 400 -20.62 -13.05 11.26
N ASN A 401 -19.74 -13.82 11.92
CA ASN A 401 -18.31 -13.54 11.92
C ASN A 401 -17.77 -13.49 10.48
N SER A 402 -17.22 -12.34 10.12
CA SER A 402 -16.55 -12.13 8.83
C SER A 402 -15.14 -12.72 8.83
N ILE A 403 -14.65 -13.03 7.64
CA ILE A 403 -13.26 -13.48 7.40
C ILE A 403 -12.33 -12.29 7.63
N HIS A 404 -11.44 -12.38 8.62
CA HIS A 404 -10.48 -11.33 8.95
C HIS A 404 -9.02 -11.75 8.79
N THR A 405 -8.76 -13.05 8.68
CA THR A 405 -7.41 -13.61 8.59
C THR A 405 -7.20 -14.44 7.32
N VAL A 406 -5.94 -14.58 6.90
CA VAL A 406 -5.55 -15.44 5.77
C VAL A 406 -5.94 -16.89 6.05
N LYS A 407 -5.82 -17.35 7.30
CA LYS A 407 -6.21 -18.70 7.72
C LYS A 407 -7.70 -18.96 7.46
N GLU A 408 -8.56 -18.02 7.85
CA GLU A 408 -10.01 -18.11 7.61
C GLU A 408 -10.34 -18.04 6.12
N LEU A 409 -9.63 -17.20 5.35
CA LEU A 409 -9.83 -17.10 3.91
C LEU A 409 -9.49 -18.42 3.19
N VAL A 410 -8.38 -19.04 3.54
CA VAL A 410 -7.98 -20.36 3.01
C VAL A 410 -8.96 -21.46 3.41
N ALA A 411 -9.57 -21.39 4.60
CA ALA A 411 -10.61 -22.32 5.02
C ALA A 411 -11.97 -22.08 4.35
N SER A 412 -12.17 -20.90 3.75
CA SER A 412 -13.43 -20.51 3.11
C SER A 412 -13.54 -21.01 1.66
N ASN A 413 -14.76 -21.00 1.13
CA ASN A 413 -15.04 -21.30 -0.29
C ASN A 413 -14.73 -20.11 -1.23
N ILE A 414 -14.41 -18.93 -0.69
CA ILE A 414 -14.11 -17.74 -1.49
C ILE A 414 -12.69 -17.89 -2.05
N LYS A 415 -12.54 -17.74 -3.38
CA LYS A 415 -11.24 -17.81 -4.03
C LYS A 415 -10.59 -16.43 -4.05
N PRO A 416 -9.31 -16.27 -3.67
CA PRO A 416 -8.59 -15.03 -3.91
C PRO A 416 -8.45 -14.81 -5.42
N GLY A 417 -8.68 -13.58 -5.86
CA GLY A 417 -8.58 -13.20 -7.26
C GLY A 417 -7.82 -11.90 -7.44
N MET A 418 -7.08 -11.82 -8.53
CA MET A 418 -6.20 -10.71 -8.87
C MET A 418 -6.13 -10.56 -10.39
N VAL A 419 -5.94 -9.34 -10.87
CA VAL A 419 -5.71 -9.07 -12.30
C VAL A 419 -4.25 -9.39 -12.65
N ASP A 420 -4.02 -10.07 -13.77
CA ASP A 420 -2.69 -10.49 -14.23
C ASP A 420 -1.95 -9.37 -14.96
N TYR A 421 -1.64 -8.30 -14.22
CA TYR A 421 -0.94 -7.13 -14.75
C TYR A 421 0.59 -7.24 -14.61
N GLY A 422 1.14 -8.45 -14.42
CA GLY A 422 2.57 -8.66 -14.20
C GLY A 422 3.04 -8.28 -12.78
N SER A 423 2.20 -8.50 -11.77
CA SER A 423 2.59 -8.33 -10.36
C SER A 423 3.56 -9.42 -9.91
N PHE A 424 4.40 -9.12 -8.92
CA PHE A 424 5.22 -10.14 -8.25
C PHE A 424 4.38 -11.04 -7.29
N VAL A 425 3.19 -10.58 -6.89
CA VAL A 425 2.35 -11.21 -5.86
C VAL A 425 1.97 -12.66 -6.18
N PRO A 426 1.53 -13.03 -7.40
CA PRO A 426 1.16 -14.42 -7.71
C PRO A 426 2.31 -15.40 -7.48
N GLN A 427 3.51 -15.03 -7.94
CA GLN A 427 4.71 -15.85 -7.78
C GLN A 427 5.18 -15.88 -6.32
N ALA A 428 5.20 -14.72 -5.65
CA ALA A 428 5.59 -14.63 -4.25
C ALA A 428 4.64 -15.38 -3.29
N LEU A 429 3.35 -15.51 -3.62
CA LEU A 429 2.42 -16.36 -2.88
C LEU A 429 2.76 -17.83 -3.06
N ARG A 430 2.97 -18.27 -4.31
CA ARG A 430 3.27 -19.68 -4.63
C ARG A 430 4.61 -20.14 -4.05
N ASP A 431 5.61 -19.28 -4.07
CA ASP A 431 6.98 -19.56 -3.59
C ASP A 431 7.13 -19.29 -2.08
N SER A 432 6.05 -18.93 -1.37
CA SER A 432 6.12 -18.58 0.04
C SER A 432 6.46 -19.78 0.93
N GLU A 433 7.39 -19.58 1.87
CA GLU A 433 7.69 -20.57 2.93
C GLU A 433 6.50 -20.82 3.87
N ASN A 434 5.57 -19.86 3.96
CA ASN A 434 4.38 -20.02 4.79
C ASN A 434 3.34 -20.89 4.05
N PRO A 435 2.95 -22.06 4.61
CA PRO A 435 2.03 -22.97 3.94
C PRO A 435 0.65 -22.36 3.67
N LEU A 436 0.20 -21.40 4.49
CA LEU A 436 -1.07 -20.71 4.27
C LEU A 436 -1.01 -19.80 3.03
N LEU A 437 0.09 -19.07 2.83
CA LEU A 437 0.29 -18.20 1.67
C LEU A 437 0.52 -19.01 0.40
N ALA A 438 1.27 -20.11 0.48
CA ALA A 438 1.44 -21.06 -0.61
C ALA A 438 0.10 -21.64 -1.08
N THR A 439 -0.74 -22.08 -0.13
CA THR A 439 -2.10 -22.58 -0.43
C THR A 439 -2.97 -21.48 -1.06
N LEU A 440 -2.86 -20.25 -0.56
CA LEU A 440 -3.55 -19.10 -1.13
C LEU A 440 -3.11 -18.82 -2.58
N GLY A 441 -1.81 -18.90 -2.86
CA GLY A 441 -1.23 -18.74 -4.20
C GLY A 441 -1.62 -19.83 -5.19
N GLN A 442 -1.84 -21.06 -4.71
CA GLN A 442 -2.37 -22.17 -5.53
C GLN A 442 -3.86 -21.98 -5.87
N ARG A 443 -4.63 -21.38 -4.96
CA ARG A 443 -6.07 -21.08 -5.16
C ARG A 443 -6.31 -19.74 -5.88
N LEU A 444 -5.26 -18.97 -6.14
CA LEU A 444 -5.35 -17.64 -6.74
C LEU A 444 -5.88 -17.71 -8.17
N TYR A 445 -7.02 -17.05 -8.40
CA TYR A 445 -7.57 -16.80 -9.72
C TYR A 445 -6.90 -15.56 -10.33
N LEU A 446 -6.40 -15.70 -11.55
CA LEU A 446 -5.80 -14.60 -12.30
C LEU A 446 -6.72 -14.21 -13.45
N ASP A 447 -7.17 -12.97 -13.45
CA ASP A 447 -7.91 -12.38 -14.56
C ASP A 447 -6.92 -11.92 -15.64
N THR A 448 -7.00 -12.53 -16.82
CA THR A 448 -6.08 -12.27 -17.93
C THR A 448 -6.58 -11.18 -18.88
N ASP A 449 -7.84 -10.77 -18.77
CA ASP A 449 -8.42 -9.68 -19.57
C ASP A 449 -8.09 -8.31 -18.95
N VAL A 450 -6.82 -7.91 -19.04
CA VAL A 450 -6.35 -6.64 -18.48
C VAL A 450 -6.79 -5.47 -19.36
N LYS A 451 -7.85 -4.78 -18.93
CA LYS A 451 -8.33 -3.55 -19.59
C LYS A 451 -7.54 -2.34 -19.12
N LEU A 452 -7.24 -1.42 -20.05
CA LEU A 452 -6.63 -0.12 -19.72
C LEU A 452 -7.51 0.72 -18.79
N VAL A 453 -8.83 0.57 -18.97
CA VAL A 453 -9.86 1.30 -18.26
C VAL A 453 -10.66 0.31 -17.40
N GLY A 454 -10.76 0.60 -16.10
CA GLY A 454 -11.47 -0.28 -15.16
C GLY A 454 -10.86 -1.68 -15.06
N PRO A 455 -9.54 -1.84 -14.84
CA PRO A 455 -8.89 -3.16 -14.85
C PRO A 455 -9.48 -4.13 -13.83
N TYR A 456 -10.13 -3.64 -12.78
CA TYR A 456 -10.69 -4.45 -11.70
C TYR A 456 -12.21 -4.64 -11.78
N ASP A 457 -12.90 -4.07 -12.77
CA ASP A 457 -14.38 -4.04 -12.80
C ASP A 457 -14.97 -5.46 -12.86
N ALA A 458 -14.41 -6.33 -13.72
CA ALA A 458 -14.81 -7.73 -13.83
C ALA A 458 -14.57 -8.51 -12.52
N MET A 459 -13.47 -8.21 -11.83
CA MET A 459 -13.19 -8.81 -10.53
C MET A 459 -14.10 -8.29 -9.43
N ILE A 460 -14.48 -7.01 -9.45
CA ILE A 460 -15.45 -6.42 -8.53
C ILE A 460 -16.81 -7.09 -8.71
N GLU A 461 -17.23 -7.38 -9.94
CA GLU A 461 -18.45 -8.14 -10.22
C GLU A 461 -18.41 -9.54 -9.58
N LYS A 462 -17.29 -10.27 -9.71
CA LYS A 462 -17.10 -11.58 -9.03
C LYS A 462 -17.14 -11.48 -7.49
N VAL A 463 -16.70 -10.35 -6.92
CA VAL A 463 -16.83 -10.08 -5.48
C VAL A 463 -18.32 -9.94 -5.11
N PHE A 464 -19.13 -9.29 -5.93
CA PHE A 464 -20.57 -9.18 -5.73
C PHE A 464 -21.31 -10.51 -5.85
N GLU A 465 -20.86 -11.38 -6.75
CA GLU A 465 -21.35 -12.77 -6.87
C GLU A 465 -20.96 -13.65 -5.67
N LYS A 466 -20.13 -13.15 -4.75
CA LYS A 466 -19.64 -13.84 -3.55
C LYS A 466 -18.79 -15.09 -3.84
N THR A 467 -18.22 -15.17 -5.04
CA THR A 467 -17.39 -16.30 -5.46
C THR A 467 -15.90 -16.03 -5.21
N HIS A 468 -15.46 -14.78 -5.38
CA HIS A 468 -14.06 -14.37 -5.27
C HIS A 468 -13.86 -13.22 -4.28
N SER A 469 -12.64 -13.10 -3.76
CA SER A 469 -12.15 -11.87 -3.13
C SER A 469 -11.20 -11.16 -4.09
N LEU A 470 -11.13 -9.83 -4.01
CA LEU A 470 -10.24 -9.04 -4.85
C LEU A 470 -8.98 -8.65 -4.06
N LEU A 471 -7.80 -9.06 -4.55
CA LEU A 471 -6.50 -8.76 -3.97
C LEU A 471 -5.81 -7.63 -4.74
N VAL A 472 -5.73 -6.45 -4.13
CA VAL A 472 -5.11 -5.25 -4.72
C VAL A 472 -4.43 -4.44 -3.61
N VAL A 473 -3.60 -3.47 -3.99
CA VAL A 473 -3.00 -2.50 -3.08
C VAL A 473 -4.08 -1.80 -2.23
N TYR A 474 -3.84 -1.70 -0.92
CA TYR A 474 -4.80 -1.22 0.07
C TYR A 474 -5.34 0.18 -0.23
N ASP A 475 -4.46 1.13 -0.58
CA ASP A 475 -4.84 2.52 -0.84
C ASP A 475 -5.79 2.65 -2.02
N TYR A 476 -5.55 1.88 -3.07
CA TYR A 476 -6.41 1.81 -4.24
C TYR A 476 -7.80 1.28 -3.86
N LEU A 477 -7.86 0.13 -3.18
CA LEU A 477 -9.12 -0.47 -2.73
C LEU A 477 -9.92 0.46 -1.84
N ARG A 478 -9.26 1.20 -0.95
CA ARG A 478 -9.92 2.16 -0.05
C ARG A 478 -10.63 3.26 -0.83
N VAL A 479 -9.96 3.84 -1.83
CA VAL A 479 -10.50 4.92 -2.65
C VAL A 479 -11.61 4.40 -3.57
N VAL A 480 -11.37 3.31 -4.30
CA VAL A 480 -12.36 2.74 -5.22
C VAL A 480 -13.61 2.30 -4.48
N ARG A 481 -13.48 1.63 -3.33
CA ARG A 481 -14.62 1.21 -2.50
C ARG A 481 -15.52 2.37 -2.09
N THR A 482 -14.92 3.54 -1.82
CA THR A 482 -15.65 4.74 -1.41
C THR A 482 -16.28 5.43 -2.62
N LYS A 483 -15.51 5.64 -3.69
CA LYS A 483 -15.96 6.28 -4.94
C LYS A 483 -17.13 5.53 -5.59
N THR A 484 -17.07 4.20 -5.61
CA THR A 484 -18.12 3.33 -6.21
C THR A 484 -19.31 3.08 -5.27
N ASN A 485 -19.30 3.63 -4.05
CA ASN A 485 -20.36 3.47 -3.04
C ASN A 485 -20.64 2.00 -2.63
N ILE A 486 -19.65 1.11 -2.79
CA ILE A 486 -19.77 -0.32 -2.43
C ILE A 486 -19.41 -0.60 -0.97
N THR A 487 -19.29 0.45 -0.15
CA THR A 487 -18.95 0.37 1.28
C THR A 487 -19.96 -0.44 2.09
N LYS A 488 -21.23 -0.48 1.69
CA LYS A 488 -22.30 -1.20 2.38
C LYS A 488 -22.34 -2.69 2.08
N THR A 489 -21.81 -3.11 0.93
CA THR A 489 -21.90 -4.49 0.43
C THR A 489 -20.59 -5.24 0.54
N THR A 490 -19.48 -4.55 0.79
CA THR A 490 -18.14 -5.12 0.86
C THR A 490 -17.39 -4.62 2.08
N TYR A 491 -16.39 -5.38 2.52
CA TYR A 491 -15.44 -4.96 3.54
C TYR A 491 -14.02 -5.38 3.16
N MET A 492 -13.04 -4.71 3.76
CA MET A 492 -11.63 -5.05 3.58
C MET A 492 -11.18 -5.94 4.74
N MET A 493 -10.49 -7.03 4.42
CA MET A 493 -9.90 -7.91 5.42
C MET A 493 -8.87 -7.16 6.28
N LYS A 494 -8.83 -7.45 7.57
CA LYS A 494 -7.95 -6.75 8.52
C LYS A 494 -6.48 -7.14 8.33
N GLU A 495 -6.22 -8.42 8.13
CA GLU A 495 -4.88 -8.91 7.80
C GLU A 495 -4.54 -8.57 6.33
N THR A 496 -3.36 -7.97 6.12
CA THR A 496 -2.84 -7.65 4.79
C THR A 496 -1.56 -8.45 4.51
N VAL A 497 -1.23 -8.63 3.24
CA VAL A 497 -0.07 -9.39 2.78
C VAL A 497 0.93 -8.49 2.04
N PHE A 498 2.21 -8.88 2.03
CA PHE A 498 3.31 -8.15 1.38
C PHE A 498 3.34 -6.65 1.71
N LYS A 499 3.49 -6.33 3.00
CA LYS A 499 3.74 -4.95 3.45
C LYS A 499 5.05 -4.46 2.86
N SER A 500 5.01 -3.32 2.19
CA SER A 500 6.16 -2.73 1.50
C SER A 500 5.95 -1.22 1.37
N TYR A 501 6.73 -0.58 0.52
CA TYR A 501 6.68 0.85 0.26
C TYR A 501 6.59 1.12 -1.24
N MET A 502 5.95 2.21 -1.60
CA MET A 502 5.89 2.73 -2.96
C MET A 502 7.11 3.61 -3.23
N THR A 503 7.67 3.48 -4.43
CA THR A 503 8.81 4.28 -4.88
C THR A 503 8.79 4.46 -6.40
N TRP A 504 9.57 5.43 -6.88
CA TRP A 504 9.83 5.63 -8.31
C TRP A 504 11.13 4.94 -8.71
N PHE A 505 11.16 4.47 -9.94
CA PHE A 505 12.29 3.72 -10.49
C PHE A 505 13.05 4.55 -11.52
N LEU A 506 14.36 4.38 -11.51
CA LEU A 506 15.33 4.95 -12.42
C LEU A 506 16.22 3.84 -12.98
N LEU A 507 16.86 4.10 -14.11
CA LEU A 507 17.89 3.20 -14.61
C LEU A 507 19.02 3.02 -13.58
N ARG A 508 19.61 1.83 -13.54
CA ARG A 508 20.66 1.54 -12.56
C ARG A 508 21.88 2.43 -12.73
N ASN A 509 22.46 2.83 -11.61
CA ASN A 509 23.58 3.76 -11.50
C ASN A 509 23.24 5.15 -12.06
N THR A 510 22.00 5.60 -11.89
CA THR A 510 21.60 6.95 -12.29
C THR A 510 22.17 7.97 -11.30
N PRO A 511 22.92 8.98 -11.77
CA PRO A 511 23.71 9.86 -10.89
C PRO A 511 22.88 10.86 -10.07
N TYR A 512 21.61 11.10 -10.44
CA TYR A 512 20.70 12.01 -9.73
C TYR A 512 19.65 11.29 -8.85
N THR A 513 19.72 9.95 -8.72
CA THR A 513 18.83 9.17 -7.84
C THR A 513 18.83 9.68 -6.41
N HIS A 514 20.02 10.02 -5.88
CA HIS A 514 20.15 10.56 -4.53
C HIS A 514 19.53 11.96 -4.40
N THR A 515 19.66 12.82 -5.42
CA THR A 515 19.06 14.15 -5.44
C THR A 515 17.54 14.05 -5.35
N PHE A 516 16.93 13.20 -6.18
CA PHE A 516 15.48 12.98 -6.16
C PHE A 516 15.04 12.41 -4.81
N SER A 517 15.75 11.40 -4.32
CA SER A 517 15.53 10.81 -2.99
C SER A 517 15.56 11.84 -1.86
N PHE A 518 16.52 12.76 -1.89
CA PHE A 518 16.65 13.80 -0.87
C PHE A 518 15.43 14.74 -0.86
N TYR A 519 15.00 15.22 -2.01
CA TYR A 519 13.86 16.13 -2.09
C TYR A 519 12.53 15.44 -1.81
N VAL A 520 12.32 14.22 -2.31
CA VAL A 520 11.12 13.42 -2.00
C VAL A 520 11.04 13.11 -0.51
N ARG A 521 12.15 12.75 0.12
CA ARG A 521 12.21 12.56 1.57
C ARG A 521 11.83 13.84 2.32
N ARG A 522 12.29 15.02 1.87
CA ARG A 522 11.89 16.30 2.49
C ARG A 522 10.39 16.57 2.34
N LEU A 523 9.78 16.23 1.21
CA LEU A 523 8.33 16.36 1.02
C LEU A 523 7.55 15.42 1.96
N LEU A 524 8.09 14.23 2.23
CA LEU A 524 7.54 13.31 3.23
C LEU A 524 7.70 13.86 4.66
N GLU A 525 8.92 14.26 5.04
CA GLU A 525 9.26 14.78 6.39
C GLU A 525 8.47 16.05 6.75
N THR A 526 8.16 16.90 5.76
CA THR A 526 7.38 18.13 5.94
C THR A 526 5.87 17.90 5.94
N GLY A 527 5.41 16.67 5.68
CA GLY A 527 3.98 16.33 5.62
C GLY A 527 3.28 16.76 4.33
N VAL A 528 4.01 17.25 3.33
CA VAL A 528 3.44 17.65 2.03
C VAL A 528 2.79 16.45 1.35
N MET A 529 3.45 15.28 1.35
CA MET A 529 2.90 14.04 0.77
C MET A 529 1.54 13.66 1.37
N ALA A 530 1.40 13.74 2.69
CA ALA A 530 0.14 13.44 3.38
C ALA A 530 -0.96 14.45 3.04
N LYS A 531 -0.60 15.73 2.87
CA LYS A 531 -1.53 16.78 2.44
C LYS A 531 -2.02 16.54 1.01
N LEU A 532 -1.11 16.26 0.07
CA LEU A 532 -1.45 15.92 -1.32
C LEU A 532 -2.37 14.71 -1.37
N TYR A 533 -2.06 13.66 -0.61
CA TYR A 533 -2.90 12.47 -0.49
C TYR A 533 -4.32 12.81 -0.06
N LYS A 534 -4.47 13.58 1.03
CA LYS A 534 -5.78 13.99 1.55
C LYS A 534 -6.57 14.82 0.52
N ASN A 535 -5.90 15.71 -0.22
CA ASN A 535 -6.53 16.54 -1.23
C ASN A 535 -7.09 15.69 -2.38
N HIS A 536 -6.26 14.83 -2.99
CA HIS A 536 -6.70 13.97 -4.09
C HIS A 536 -7.79 12.99 -3.69
N VAL A 537 -7.68 12.39 -2.49
CA VAL A 537 -8.75 11.55 -1.95
C VAL A 537 -10.02 12.34 -1.71
N GLY A 538 -9.92 13.58 -1.22
CA GLY A 538 -11.06 14.50 -1.08
C GLY A 538 -11.77 14.72 -2.42
N VAL A 539 -11.03 15.10 -3.46
CA VAL A 539 -11.58 15.31 -4.82
C VAL A 539 -12.25 14.05 -5.35
N LEU A 540 -11.61 12.88 -5.22
CA LEU A 540 -12.14 11.60 -5.69
C LEU A 540 -13.39 11.13 -4.95
N ILE A 541 -13.55 11.50 -3.68
CA ILE A 541 -14.71 11.14 -2.84
C ILE A 541 -15.84 12.17 -2.97
N GLU A 542 -15.55 13.46 -3.15
CA GLU A 542 -16.58 14.49 -3.30
C GLU A 542 -17.35 14.37 -4.61
N ASP A 543 -16.70 13.88 -5.66
CA ASP A 543 -17.34 13.48 -6.91
C ASP A 543 -18.26 12.23 -6.73
N GLY A 544 -17.92 11.37 -5.77
CA GLY A 544 -18.71 10.21 -5.34
C GLY A 544 -19.72 10.55 -4.25
N GLY A 545 -20.73 11.37 -4.58
CA GLY A 545 -21.92 11.73 -3.79
C GLY A 545 -21.98 11.25 -2.32
N LYS A 546 -21.80 12.18 -1.37
CA LYS A 546 -21.94 11.94 0.08
C LYS A 546 -23.37 11.48 0.44
N VAL A 547 -23.60 10.17 0.55
CA VAL A 547 -24.83 9.65 1.17
C VAL A 547 -24.67 9.70 2.69
N LYS A 548 -25.27 10.72 3.32
CA LYS A 548 -25.53 10.69 4.76
C LYS A 548 -26.48 9.52 5.04
N LEU A 549 -25.98 8.52 5.76
CA LEU A 549 -26.78 7.43 6.31
C LEU A 549 -27.79 7.99 7.32
N ARG A 550 -29.02 8.21 6.86
CA ARG A 550 -30.19 8.20 7.74
C ARG A 550 -30.68 6.75 7.81
N ILE A 551 -30.36 6.07 8.90
CA ILE A 551 -31.00 4.79 9.22
C ILE A 551 -32.38 5.12 9.77
N ASN A 552 -33.35 5.31 8.87
CA ASN A 552 -34.76 5.28 9.24
C ASN A 552 -35.21 3.83 9.18
N GLY A 553 -34.80 3.02 10.17
CA GLY A 553 -35.27 1.65 10.32
C GLY A 553 -36.70 1.64 10.87
N VAL A 554 -37.69 1.67 10.00
CA VAL A 554 -39.09 1.40 10.40
C VAL A 554 -39.19 -0.09 10.72
N LEU A 555 -39.83 -0.43 11.85
CA LEU A 555 -40.01 -1.81 12.29
C LEU A 555 -40.97 -2.53 11.33
N ASN A 556 -40.46 -3.50 10.57
CA ASN A 556 -41.28 -4.31 9.66
C ASN A 556 -41.72 -5.64 10.31
N LEU A 557 -42.80 -6.23 9.79
CA LEU A 557 -43.29 -7.57 10.16
C LEU A 557 -42.21 -8.65 10.09
N ASP A 558 -41.25 -8.51 9.17
CA ASP A 558 -40.11 -9.41 9.04
C ASP A 558 -39.26 -9.51 10.30
N HIS A 559 -39.19 -8.45 11.10
CA HIS A 559 -38.42 -8.43 12.34
C HIS A 559 -39.11 -9.23 13.46
N LEU A 560 -40.41 -9.49 13.34
CA LEU A 560 -41.25 -10.19 14.33
C LEU A 560 -41.50 -11.66 13.99
N GLN A 561 -40.94 -12.17 12.88
CA GLN A 561 -41.14 -13.57 12.43
C GLN A 561 -40.86 -14.60 13.54
N GLY A 562 -39.78 -14.42 14.30
CA GLY A 562 -39.41 -15.34 15.39
C GLY A 562 -40.46 -15.41 16.50
N ALA A 563 -41.06 -14.27 16.85
CA ALA A 563 -42.10 -14.21 17.87
C ALA A 563 -43.38 -14.91 17.41
N PHE A 564 -43.78 -14.73 16.14
CA PHE A 564 -44.95 -15.42 15.57
C PHE A 564 -44.73 -16.94 15.45
N ILE A 565 -43.52 -17.38 15.07
CA ILE A 565 -43.17 -18.81 15.04
C ILE A 565 -43.27 -19.41 16.44
N LEU A 566 -42.71 -18.73 17.45
CA LEU A 566 -42.76 -19.18 18.84
C LEU A 566 -44.20 -19.27 19.36
N LEU A 567 -45.04 -18.29 19.05
CA LEU A 567 -46.46 -18.28 19.39
C LEU A 567 -47.20 -19.46 18.73
N GLY A 568 -46.98 -19.68 17.44
CA GLY A 568 -47.59 -20.79 16.70
C GLY A 568 -47.22 -22.15 17.29
N LEU A 569 -45.93 -22.36 17.59
CA LEU A 569 -45.46 -23.57 18.26
C LEU A 569 -46.09 -23.75 19.64
N GLY A 570 -46.13 -22.68 20.45
CA GLY A 570 -46.72 -22.70 21.79
C GLY A 570 -48.21 -23.07 21.77
N VAL A 571 -49.00 -22.45 20.90
CA VAL A 571 -50.43 -22.78 20.73
C VAL A 571 -50.61 -24.22 20.27
N THR A 572 -49.79 -24.69 19.32
CA THR A 572 -49.87 -26.07 18.83
C THR A 572 -49.60 -27.08 19.96
N VAL A 573 -48.58 -26.83 20.78
CA VAL A 573 -48.29 -27.66 21.96
C VAL A 573 -49.41 -27.61 22.99
N ALA A 574 -49.94 -26.43 23.28
CA ALA A 574 -51.05 -26.27 24.21
C ALA A 574 -52.30 -27.04 23.76
N VAL A 575 -52.65 -26.97 22.47
CA VAL A 575 -53.75 -27.73 21.87
C VAL A 575 -53.50 -29.23 21.97
N MET A 576 -52.27 -29.70 21.69
CA MET A 576 -51.93 -31.13 21.82
C MET A 576 -52.06 -31.63 23.26
N VAL A 577 -51.61 -30.84 24.25
CA VAL A 577 -51.74 -31.17 25.68
C VAL A 577 -53.21 -31.24 26.08
N PHE A 578 -54.00 -30.23 25.68
CA PHE A 578 -55.44 -30.18 25.95
C PHE A 578 -56.19 -31.38 25.35
N LEU A 579 -55.90 -31.74 24.10
CA LEU A 579 -56.49 -32.91 23.44
C LEU A 579 -56.11 -34.20 24.18
N ARG A 580 -54.86 -34.35 24.60
CA ARG A 580 -54.38 -35.50 25.37
C ARG A 580 -55.04 -35.60 26.74
N GLU A 581 -55.21 -34.48 27.43
CA GLU A 581 -55.90 -34.42 28.73
C GLU A 581 -57.36 -34.86 28.56
N ARG A 582 -58.06 -34.31 27.56
CA ARG A 582 -59.45 -34.67 27.27
C ARG A 582 -59.60 -36.16 26.93
N LEU A 583 -58.71 -36.72 26.12
CA LEU A 583 -58.71 -38.15 25.81
C LEU A 583 -58.46 -39.02 27.06
N SER A 584 -57.55 -38.59 27.93
CA SER A 584 -57.22 -39.30 29.18
C SER A 584 -58.37 -39.25 30.18
N TYR A 585 -59.03 -38.09 30.31
CA TYR A 585 -60.22 -37.90 31.13
C TYR A 585 -61.38 -38.78 30.67
N THR A 586 -61.65 -38.80 29.36
CA THR A 586 -62.74 -39.60 28.78
C THR A 586 -62.51 -41.11 28.98
N ARG A 587 -61.26 -41.58 28.85
CA ARG A 587 -60.89 -42.98 29.15
C ARG A 587 -61.05 -43.33 30.64
N SER A 588 -60.67 -42.44 31.54
CA SER A 588 -60.83 -42.63 32.99
C SER A 588 -62.32 -42.68 33.39
N HIS A 589 -63.15 -41.80 32.82
CA HIS A 589 -64.61 -41.77 33.08
C HIS A 589 -65.34 -43.00 32.50
N SER A 590 -64.90 -43.52 31.35
CA SER A 590 -65.40 -44.79 30.81
C SER A 590 -65.07 -45.97 31.73
N HIS A 591 -63.87 -46.02 32.31
CA HIS A 591 -63.48 -47.06 33.26
C HIS A 591 -64.21 -46.99 34.61
N SER A 592 -64.46 -45.79 35.16
CA SER A 592 -65.21 -45.63 36.42
C SER A 592 -66.70 -45.96 36.26
N SER A 593 -67.31 -45.64 35.11
CA SER A 593 -68.70 -46.02 34.81
C SER A 593 -68.91 -47.53 34.67
N HIS A 594 -67.86 -48.28 34.33
CA HIS A 594 -67.89 -49.75 34.26
C HIS A 594 -67.69 -50.44 35.62
N SER A 595 -67.02 -49.82 36.61
CA SER A 595 -66.88 -50.41 37.95
C SER A 595 -68.11 -50.15 38.83
N LEU A 596 -68.79 -49.01 38.69
CA LEU A 596 -70.05 -48.70 39.38
C LEU A 596 -71.25 -49.54 38.92
N LYS A 597 -71.17 -50.21 37.76
CA LYS A 597 -72.16 -51.20 37.30
C LYS A 597 -71.87 -52.64 37.76
N LYS A 598 -70.77 -52.87 38.47
CA LYS A 598 -70.33 -54.19 38.98
C LYS A 598 -70.34 -54.32 40.51
N SER A 599 -70.66 -53.24 41.22
CA SER A 599 -71.12 -53.24 42.62
C SER A 599 -72.64 -53.16 42.62
#